data_AF-X6LDZ3-F1
#
_entry.id   AF-X6LDZ3-F1
#
_cell.length_a   1.000
_cell.length_b   1.000
_cell.length_c   1.000
_cell.angle_alpha   90.00
_cell.angle_beta   90.00
_cell.angle_gamma   90.00
#
_symmetry.space_group_name_H-M   'P 1'
#
loop_
_entity.id
_entity.type
_entity.pdbx_description
1 polymer ?
#
loop_
_entity_poly.entity_id
_entity_poly.type
_entity_poly.pdbx_seq_one_letter_code
_entity_poly.pdbx_strand_id
1 'polypeptide(L)'
;MYQLREMFKLEESDIENGSEIIKFLDNMASAISNEKSPQKFIKHSKNPNQTPPSVRHLVVVNHRLYWKERPQDSNNKVKSFHLARIRQVQIGKVSKALKNAAKTVPDNRCLCIRSDHATLDLEAESPQVALKWMEFLSGFIRHFEFLDG
;
A
#
# COMPACT_ATOMS: atom_id res chain seq x y z
N MET A 1 7.22 -11.63 11.28
CA MET A 1 7.84 -12.16 10.05
C MET A 1 7.40 -13.59 9.69
N TYR A 2 6.85 -14.38 10.63
CA TYR A 2 6.42 -15.77 10.39
C TYR A 2 5.05 -15.95 9.69
N GLN A 3 4.10 -15.01 9.87
CA GLN A 3 2.71 -15.21 9.40
C GLN A 3 2.53 -15.19 7.86
N LEU A 4 3.35 -14.43 7.12
CA LEU A 4 3.24 -14.39 5.65
C LEU A 4 3.83 -15.63 4.98
N ARG A 5 4.94 -16.18 5.50
CA ARG A 5 5.53 -17.42 4.97
C ARG A 5 4.57 -18.59 5.10
N GLU A 6 3.90 -18.71 6.25
CA GLU A 6 2.92 -19.77 6.49
C GLU A 6 1.64 -19.61 5.67
N MET A 7 1.18 -18.36 5.46
CA MET A 7 0.01 -18.09 4.60
C MET A 7 0.24 -18.46 3.14
N PHE A 8 1.50 -18.46 2.66
CA PHE A 8 1.84 -18.70 1.26
C PHE A 8 2.71 -19.93 1.01
N LYS A 9 3.04 -20.71 2.04
CA LYS A 9 3.85 -21.95 1.97
C LYS A 9 5.14 -21.79 1.16
N LEU A 10 5.95 -20.79 1.50
CA LEU A 10 7.22 -20.54 0.80
C LEU A 10 8.36 -21.36 1.41
N GLU A 11 9.10 -22.08 0.58
CA GLU A 11 10.34 -22.77 0.97
C GLU A 11 11.57 -21.88 0.69
N GLU A 12 12.69 -22.14 1.36
CA GLU A 12 13.91 -21.32 1.23
C GLU A 12 14.52 -21.34 -0.18
N SER A 13 14.20 -22.35 -0.99
CA SER A 13 14.61 -22.49 -2.39
C SER A 13 13.90 -21.56 -3.37
N ASP A 14 12.76 -20.96 -2.99
CA ASP A 14 11.95 -20.11 -3.89
C ASP A 14 12.57 -18.71 -4.13
N ILE A 15 13.72 -18.43 -3.50
CA ILE A 15 14.45 -17.16 -3.59
C ILE A 15 15.46 -17.16 -4.76
N GLU A 16 15.79 -18.32 -5.34
CA GLU A 16 16.86 -18.45 -6.35
C GLU A 16 16.46 -18.01 -7.77
N ASN A 17 15.17 -17.81 -8.07
CA ASN A 17 14.73 -17.39 -9.41
C ASN A 17 13.87 -16.11 -9.36
N GLY A 18 14.38 -15.01 -9.90
CA GLY A 18 13.64 -13.73 -9.99
C GLY A 18 12.25 -13.82 -10.65
N SER A 19 11.99 -14.84 -11.47
CA SER A 19 10.66 -15.10 -12.05
C SER A 19 9.62 -15.55 -11.01
N GLU A 20 10.03 -16.26 -9.97
CA GLU A 20 9.15 -16.79 -8.92
C GLU A 20 8.78 -15.71 -7.92
N ILE A 21 9.71 -14.80 -7.61
CA ILE A 21 9.43 -13.62 -6.79
C ILE A 21 8.45 -12.68 -7.51
N ILE A 22 8.61 -12.45 -8.81
CA ILE A 22 7.64 -11.64 -9.58
C ILE A 22 6.24 -12.28 -9.52
N LYS A 23 6.14 -13.60 -9.72
CA LYS A 23 4.86 -14.33 -9.58
C LYS A 23 4.29 -14.22 -8.16
N PHE A 24 5.13 -14.32 -7.14
CA PHE A 24 4.71 -14.15 -5.75
C PHE A 24 4.15 -12.74 -5.48
N LEU A 25 4.86 -11.72 -5.96
CA LEU A 25 4.48 -10.32 -5.87
C LEU A 25 3.16 -10.04 -6.61
N ASP A 26 2.96 -10.63 -7.78
CA ASP A 26 1.72 -10.55 -8.56
C ASP A 26 0.54 -11.28 -7.88
N ASN A 27 0.81 -12.44 -7.29
CA ASN A 27 -0.17 -13.19 -6.50
C ASN A 27 -0.61 -12.39 -5.26
N MET A 28 0.35 -11.77 -4.55
CA MET A 28 0.04 -10.88 -3.43
C MET A 28 -0.73 -9.63 -3.88
N ALA A 29 -0.34 -9.03 -5.00
CA ALA A 29 -1.01 -7.85 -5.56
C ALA A 29 -2.47 -8.17 -5.90
N SER A 30 -2.73 -9.35 -6.45
CA SER A 30 -4.07 -9.86 -6.73
C SER A 30 -4.85 -10.14 -5.43
N ALA A 31 -4.21 -10.75 -4.42
CA ALA A 31 -4.84 -11.07 -3.15
C ALA A 31 -5.13 -9.83 -2.27
N ILE A 32 -4.38 -8.75 -2.43
CA ILE A 32 -4.59 -7.49 -1.68
C ILE A 32 -5.53 -6.54 -2.41
N SER A 33 -5.51 -6.53 -3.74
CA SER A 33 -6.38 -5.71 -4.58
C SER A 33 -7.72 -6.37 -4.89
N ASN A 34 -8.05 -7.46 -4.19
CA ASN A 34 -9.20 -8.34 -4.44
C ASN A 34 -10.43 -7.58 -4.94
N GLU A 35 -10.74 -7.73 -6.23
CA GLU A 35 -11.83 -7.02 -6.90
C GLU A 35 -13.20 -7.33 -6.29
N LYS A 36 -13.35 -8.50 -5.65
CA LYS A 36 -14.59 -8.92 -5.00
C LYS A 36 -14.81 -8.26 -3.64
N SER A 37 -13.75 -7.75 -3.01
CA SER A 37 -13.84 -6.99 -1.76
C SER A 37 -12.75 -5.90 -1.72
N PRO A 38 -12.93 -4.83 -2.50
CA PRO A 38 -11.93 -3.79 -2.63
C PRO A 38 -11.88 -2.98 -1.33
N GLN A 39 -10.70 -2.97 -0.70
CA GLN A 39 -10.51 -2.34 0.60
C GLN A 39 -10.62 -0.82 0.50
N LYS A 40 -11.41 -0.24 1.40
CA LYS A 40 -11.67 1.20 1.46
C LYS A 40 -10.70 1.87 2.41
N PHE A 41 -10.22 3.02 1.97
CA PHE A 41 -9.40 3.92 2.77
C PHE A 41 -9.97 5.33 2.73
N ILE A 42 -9.81 6.07 3.81
CA ILE A 42 -9.99 7.52 3.80
C ILE A 42 -8.65 8.15 3.49
N LYS A 43 -8.54 8.79 2.33
CA LYS A 43 -7.35 9.55 1.94
C LYS A 43 -7.41 10.93 2.58
N HIS A 44 -6.37 11.26 3.33
CA HIS A 44 -6.16 12.56 3.94
C HIS A 44 -5.29 13.44 3.04
N SER A 45 -5.39 14.75 3.23
CA SER A 45 -4.57 15.75 2.55
C SER A 45 -3.87 16.64 3.57
N LYS A 46 -2.78 17.29 3.16
CA LYS A 46 -2.06 18.24 4.02
C LYS A 46 -2.94 19.43 4.42
N ASN A 47 -3.85 19.84 3.53
CA ASN A 47 -4.74 20.99 3.68
C ASN A 47 -6.20 20.52 3.60
N PRO A 48 -6.78 19.99 4.70
CA PRO A 48 -8.14 19.42 4.68
C PRO A 48 -9.21 20.43 4.28
N ASN A 49 -9.00 21.73 4.51
CA ASN A 49 -9.93 22.79 4.11
C ASN A 49 -9.99 22.98 2.58
N GLN A 50 -8.91 22.69 1.86
CA GLN A 50 -8.86 22.79 0.39
C GLN A 50 -9.20 21.46 -0.27
N THR A 51 -8.80 20.35 0.36
CA THR A 51 -9.06 19.01 -0.16
C THR A 51 -9.53 18.14 1.00
N PRO A 52 -10.86 18.00 1.17
CA PRO A 52 -11.41 17.26 2.29
C PRO A 52 -11.02 15.78 2.22
N PRO A 53 -11.03 15.07 3.36
CA PRO A 53 -10.85 13.63 3.37
C PRO A 53 -11.83 12.93 2.44
N SER A 54 -11.36 11.90 1.74
CA SER A 54 -12.16 11.27 0.69
C SER A 54 -11.93 9.77 0.63
N VAL A 55 -13.00 9.00 0.40
CA VAL A 55 -12.91 7.53 0.30
C VAL A 55 -12.19 7.15 -0.99
N ARG A 56 -11.22 6.25 -0.90
CA ARG A 56 -10.46 5.70 -2.02
C ARG A 56 -10.33 4.18 -1.90
N HIS A 57 -10.28 3.53 -3.05
CA HIS A 57 -9.97 2.11 -3.19
C HIS A 57 -8.54 1.98 -3.69
N LEU A 58 -7.71 1.22 -2.97
CA LEU A 58 -6.36 0.93 -3.42
C LEU A 58 -6.37 -0.28 -4.33
N VAL A 59 -5.71 -0.17 -5.48
CA VAL A 59 -5.61 -1.25 -6.47
C VAL A 59 -4.20 -1.28 -7.02
N VAL A 60 -3.61 -2.46 -7.13
CA VAL A 60 -2.32 -2.67 -7.78
C VAL A 60 -2.55 -3.28 -9.15
N VAL A 61 -2.06 -2.60 -10.19
CA VAL A 61 -2.12 -3.08 -11.59
C VAL A 61 -0.79 -2.76 -12.27
N ASN A 62 -0.18 -3.74 -12.93
CA ASN A 62 1.07 -3.59 -13.71
C ASN A 62 2.15 -2.84 -12.91
N HIS A 63 2.49 -3.34 -11.72
CA HIS A 63 3.49 -2.76 -10.80
C HIS A 63 3.23 -1.30 -10.38
N ARG A 64 1.98 -0.84 -10.43
CA ARG A 64 1.58 0.49 -9.96
C ARG A 64 0.45 0.39 -8.95
N LEU A 65 0.57 1.16 -7.87
CA LEU A 65 -0.47 1.38 -6.88
C LEU A 65 -1.33 2.57 -7.31
N TYR A 66 -2.64 2.36 -7.45
CA TYR A 66 -3.63 3.38 -7.76
C TYR A 66 -4.54 3.63 -6.54
N TRP A 67 -5.01 4.87 -6.38
CA TRP A 67 -6.07 5.21 -5.42
C TRP A 67 -7.29 5.78 -6.16
N LYS A 68 -8.30 4.93 -6.34
CA LYS A 68 -9.47 5.21 -7.17
C LYS A 68 -10.67 5.63 -6.35
N GLU A 69 -11.63 6.32 -6.97
CA GLU A 69 -12.91 6.64 -6.31
C GLU A 69 -13.80 5.40 -6.28
N ARG A 70 -13.80 4.64 -7.39
CA ARG A 70 -14.40 3.31 -7.50
C ARG A 70 -13.37 2.30 -8.04
N PRO A 71 -13.43 1.03 -7.63
CA PRO A 71 -12.47 0.00 -8.06
C PRO A 71 -12.33 -0.12 -9.59
N GLN A 72 -13.46 -0.02 -10.29
CA GLN A 72 -13.58 -0.12 -11.75
C GLN A 72 -13.20 1.14 -12.52
N ASP A 73 -12.89 2.25 -11.84
CA ASP A 73 -12.48 3.48 -12.52
C ASP A 73 -11.19 3.24 -13.32
N SER A 74 -11.02 3.99 -14.41
CA SER A 74 -9.82 3.91 -15.24
C SER A 74 -8.55 4.22 -14.44
N ASN A 75 -7.45 3.57 -14.84
CA ASN A 75 -6.15 3.72 -14.21
C ASN A 75 -5.53 5.08 -14.56
N ASN A 76 -5.74 6.09 -13.72
CA ASN A 76 -5.18 7.43 -13.91
C ASN A 76 -3.75 7.53 -13.35
N LYS A 77 -2.76 7.82 -14.23
CA LYS A 77 -1.34 7.94 -13.86
C LYS A 77 -1.07 9.00 -12.77
N VAL A 78 -1.83 10.10 -12.74
CA VAL A 78 -1.67 11.17 -11.75
C VAL A 78 -2.11 10.73 -10.34
N LYS A 79 -3.00 9.73 -10.26
CA LYS A 79 -3.48 9.15 -9.01
C LYS A 79 -2.81 7.79 -8.73
N SER A 80 -1.49 7.69 -8.97
CA SER A 80 -0.76 6.44 -8.79
C SER A 80 0.71 6.61 -8.37
N PHE A 81 1.26 5.57 -7.76
CA PHE A 81 2.70 5.38 -7.57
C PHE A 81 3.18 4.16 -8.34
N HIS A 82 4.37 4.26 -8.92
CA HIS A 82 5.08 3.05 -9.34
C HIS A 82 5.63 2.36 -8.10
N LEU A 83 5.46 1.05 -7.95
CA LEU A 83 5.85 0.33 -6.73
C LEU A 83 7.35 0.47 -6.43
N ALA A 84 8.21 0.35 -7.44
CA ALA A 84 9.65 0.57 -7.30
C ALA A 84 10.06 2.01 -6.87
N ARG A 85 9.13 2.98 -6.91
CA ARG A 85 9.37 4.36 -6.45
C ARG A 85 8.86 4.63 -5.05
N ILE A 86 8.21 3.66 -4.42
CA ILE A 86 7.86 3.73 -3.00
C ILE A 86 9.14 3.47 -2.23
N ARG A 87 9.45 4.34 -1.27
CA ARG A 87 10.67 4.28 -0.46
C ARG A 87 10.39 3.86 0.97
N GLN A 88 9.19 4.13 1.45
CA GLN A 88 8.86 3.87 2.85
C GLN A 88 7.35 3.70 3.00
N VAL A 89 6.96 2.72 3.80
CA VAL A 89 5.59 2.55 4.28
C VAL A 89 5.61 2.46 5.79
N GLN A 90 4.75 3.24 6.45
CA GLN A 90 4.70 3.34 7.90
C GLN A 90 3.26 3.34 8.40
N ILE A 91 3.00 2.56 9.45
CA ILE A 91 1.76 2.66 10.23
C ILE A 91 1.89 3.81 11.23
N GLY A 92 0.77 4.46 11.52
CA GLY A 92 0.68 5.56 12.48
C GLY A 92 0.49 6.92 11.83
N LYS A 93 0.19 7.93 12.66
CA LYS A 93 0.07 9.33 12.23
C LYS A 93 1.45 9.97 12.08
N VAL A 94 2.26 9.48 11.15
CA VAL A 94 3.66 9.93 10.99
C VAL A 94 3.79 11.21 10.15
N SER A 95 2.81 11.51 9.29
CA SER A 95 2.79 12.71 8.45
C SER A 95 2.00 13.86 9.09
N LYS A 96 2.24 15.09 8.64
CA LYS A 96 1.45 16.25 9.08
C LYS A 96 -0.03 16.12 8.73
N ALA A 97 -0.35 15.52 7.58
CA ALA A 97 -1.74 15.30 7.16
C ALA A 97 -2.48 14.39 8.15
N LEU A 98 -1.90 13.25 8.50
CA LEU A 98 -2.53 12.30 9.44
C LEU A 98 -2.57 12.86 10.87
N LYS A 99 -1.51 13.52 11.35
CA LYS A 99 -1.49 14.15 12.68
C LYS A 99 -2.61 15.18 12.87
N ASN A 100 -2.92 15.93 11.81
CA ASN A 100 -3.89 17.02 11.89
C ASN A 100 -5.31 16.59 11.55
N ALA A 101 -5.49 15.75 10.54
CA ALA A 101 -6.81 15.39 10.00
C ALA A 101 -7.41 14.14 10.66
N ALA A 102 -6.59 13.20 11.12
CA ALA A 102 -7.06 11.92 11.65
C ALA A 102 -6.97 11.85 13.19
N LYS A 103 -7.17 12.97 13.90
CA LYS A 103 -6.90 13.08 15.36
C LYS A 103 -7.57 12.00 16.21
N THR A 104 -8.80 11.62 15.88
CA THR A 104 -9.63 10.66 16.61
C THR A 104 -9.42 9.21 16.16
N VAL A 105 -8.69 8.99 15.06
CA VAL A 105 -8.46 7.67 14.48
C VAL A 105 -7.31 7.00 15.22
N PRO A 106 -7.40 5.71 15.60
CA PRO A 106 -6.26 4.98 16.17
C PRO A 106 -5.02 4.97 15.25
N ASP A 107 -3.82 5.05 15.84
CA ASP A 107 -2.56 5.05 15.05
C ASP A 107 -2.40 3.80 14.19
N ASN A 108 -2.79 2.64 14.72
CA ASN A 108 -2.70 1.36 14.01
C ASN A 108 -3.66 1.25 12.81
N ARG A 109 -4.55 2.21 12.59
CA ARG A 109 -5.40 2.33 11.39
C ARG A 109 -4.87 3.36 10.40
N CYS A 110 -3.85 4.13 10.74
CA CYS A 110 -3.26 5.11 9.86
C CYS A 110 -2.10 4.49 9.08
N LEU A 111 -2.01 4.75 7.78
CA LEU A 111 -0.97 4.25 6.89
C LEU A 111 -0.41 5.41 6.05
N CYS A 112 0.90 5.56 6.06
CA CYS A 112 1.62 6.58 5.30
C CYS A 112 2.54 5.88 4.29
N ILE A 113 2.31 6.13 3.00
CA ILE A 113 3.10 5.58 1.89
C ILE A 113 3.87 6.73 1.26
N ARG A 114 5.20 6.67 1.28
CA ARG A 114 6.08 7.70 0.72
C ARG A 114 6.76 7.20 -0.54
N SER A 115 6.69 8.03 -1.57
CA SER A 115 7.48 7.91 -2.79
C SER A 115 8.50 9.04 -2.88
N ASP A 116 9.36 9.01 -3.89
CA ASP A 116 10.36 10.06 -4.15
C ASP A 116 9.78 11.50 -4.22
N HIS A 117 8.51 11.63 -4.60
CA HIS A 117 7.92 12.94 -4.93
C HIS A 117 6.64 13.27 -4.15
N ALA A 118 6.04 12.28 -3.48
CA ALA A 118 4.74 12.45 -2.86
C ALA A 118 4.51 11.46 -1.72
N THR A 119 3.61 11.84 -0.84
CA THR A 119 3.10 11.01 0.25
C THR A 119 1.62 10.75 0.03
N LEU A 120 1.22 9.49 0.19
CA LEU A 120 -0.17 9.06 0.26
C LEU A 120 -0.50 8.72 1.72
N ASP A 121 -1.35 9.55 2.30
CA ASP A 121 -1.76 9.48 3.70
C ASP A 121 -3.18 8.91 3.79
N LEU A 122 -3.30 7.78 4.48
CA LEU A 122 -4.50 6.95 4.46
C LEU A 122 -4.93 6.55 5.87
N GLU A 123 -6.23 6.40 6.04
CA GLU A 123 -6.86 5.72 7.15
C GLU A 123 -7.56 4.46 6.62
N ALA A 124 -7.26 3.32 7.22
CA ALA A 124 -7.86 2.03 6.91
C ALA A 124 -9.16 1.81 7.70
N GLU A 125 -10.04 0.97 7.17
CA GLU A 125 -11.25 0.50 7.87
C GLU A 125 -10.93 -0.28 9.16
N SER A 126 -9.79 -0.97 9.20
CA SER A 126 -9.34 -1.73 10.36
C SER A 126 -7.80 -1.77 10.48
N PRO A 127 -7.26 -2.06 11.68
CA PRO A 127 -5.81 -2.23 11.85
C PRO A 127 -5.22 -3.35 10.99
N GLN A 128 -5.98 -4.43 10.79
CA GLN A 128 -5.56 -5.57 9.99
C GLN A 128 -5.38 -5.20 8.51
N VAL A 129 -6.26 -4.32 8.00
CA VAL A 129 -6.15 -3.79 6.64
C VAL A 129 -4.89 -2.93 6.50
N ALA A 130 -4.63 -2.02 7.45
CA ALA A 130 -3.41 -1.22 7.43
C ALA A 130 -2.14 -2.08 7.49
N LEU A 131 -2.14 -3.11 8.36
CA LEU A 131 -1.03 -4.05 8.51
C LEU A 131 -0.76 -4.83 7.23
N LYS A 132 -1.80 -5.41 6.63
CA LYS A 132 -1.69 -6.20 5.39
C LYS A 132 -1.07 -5.37 4.25
N TRP A 133 -1.50 -4.12 4.09
CA TRP A 133 -0.93 -3.21 3.08
C TRP A 133 0.49 -2.77 3.39
N MET A 134 0.80 -2.51 4.66
CA MET A 134 2.16 -2.18 5.08
C MET A 134 3.12 -3.34 4.77
N GLU A 135 2.75 -4.55 5.13
CA GLU A 135 3.56 -5.75 4.90
C GLU A 135 3.78 -6.02 3.42
N PHE A 136 2.71 -5.95 2.62
CA PHE A 136 2.77 -6.08 1.17
C PHE A 136 3.74 -5.08 0.54
N LEU A 137 3.52 -3.78 0.77
CA LEU A 137 4.36 -2.74 0.16
C LEU A 137 5.80 -2.78 0.69
N SER A 138 6.01 -3.12 1.95
CA SER A 138 7.36 -3.27 2.52
C SER A 138 8.10 -4.46 1.94
N GLY A 139 7.40 -5.56 1.65
CA GLY A 139 7.98 -6.70 0.92
C GLY A 139 8.46 -6.29 -0.47
N PHE A 140 7.66 -5.51 -1.19
CA PHE A 140 8.04 -4.94 -2.48
C PHE A 140 9.29 -4.04 -2.41
N ILE A 141 9.35 -3.12 -1.44
CA ILE A 141 10.50 -2.21 -1.27
C ILE A 141 11.80 -3.01 -1.09
N ARG A 142 11.80 -3.96 -0.15
CA ARG A 142 12.99 -4.78 0.16
C ARG A 142 13.49 -5.57 -1.04
N HIS A 143 12.59 -6.04 -1.89
CA HIS A 143 12.97 -6.77 -3.10
C HIS A 143 13.72 -5.87 -4.09
N PHE A 144 13.23 -4.66 -4.35
CA PHE A 144 13.89 -3.76 -5.29
C PHE A 144 15.17 -3.15 -4.72
N GLU A 145 15.24 -2.88 -3.41
CA GLU A 145 16.49 -2.46 -2.76
C GLU A 145 17.61 -3.50 -2.88
N PHE A 146 17.25 -4.80 -2.92
CA PHE A 146 18.22 -5.89 -3.10
C PHE A 146 18.74 -6.02 -4.54
N LEU A 147 17.99 -5.55 -5.55
CA LEU A 147 18.42 -5.61 -6.95
C LEU A 147 19.32 -4.43 -7.38
N ASP A 148 19.31 -3.34 -6.61
CA ASP A 148 20.11 -2.13 -6.86
C ASP A 148 21.47 -2.14 -6.12
N GLY A 149 21.77 -3.18 -5.32
CA GLY A 149 23.00 -3.34 -4.54
C GLY A 149 23.89 -4.47 -5.04
#